data_AF-A0A7V5C079-F1
#
_entry.id   AF-A0A7V5C079-F1
#
_cell.length_a   1.000
_cell.length_b   1.000
_cell.length_c   1.000
_cell.angle_alpha   90.00
_cell.angle_beta   90.00
_cell.angle_gamma   90.00
#
_symmetry.space_group_name_H-M   'P 1'
#
loop_
_entity.id
_entity.type
_entity.pdbx_description
1 polymer ?
#
loop_
_entity_poly.entity_id
_entity_poly.type
_entity_poly.pdbx_seq_one_letter_code
_entity_poly.pdbx_strand_id
1 'polypeptide(L)'
;MSSNMDLVPPADSPERGGSWSRAVRRAGVLFGLAAVVTAGLFVVGASPSPAGCPSWGDPYTAWTPTGQIYGTEWARYPSTCDGDGIYKGKVVDELTDGSCVYIQYRESSGDSWRTQAYDCSESGSSYTYWDQNGDHQSQMRLGRKVGGSYQWEYWVWNSGY
;
A
#
# COMPACT_ATOMS: atom_id res chain seq x y z
N MET A 1 43.36 16.14 21.13
CA MET A 1 43.91 16.07 19.76
C MET A 1 42.78 16.33 18.80
N SER A 2 42.74 17.54 18.24
CA SER A 2 41.78 17.96 17.22
C SER A 2 42.05 17.27 15.90
N SER A 3 41.00 16.88 15.19
CA SER A 3 41.04 16.80 13.73
C SER A 3 39.67 17.19 13.20
N ASN A 4 39.67 18.34 12.51
CA ASN A 4 38.60 18.87 11.69
C ASN A 4 38.29 17.87 10.57
N MET A 5 37.02 17.66 10.26
CA MET A 5 36.60 17.13 8.97
C MET A 5 35.78 18.18 8.26
N ASP A 6 36.35 18.60 7.13
CA ASP A 6 35.90 19.66 6.25
C ASP A 6 34.55 19.36 5.61
N LEU A 7 33.73 20.41 5.58
CA LEU A 7 32.48 20.52 4.83
C LEU A 7 32.80 20.63 3.34
N VAL A 8 32.27 19.72 2.53
CA VAL A 8 32.23 19.84 1.06
C VAL A 8 30.76 19.92 0.61
N PRO A 9 30.28 21.09 0.17
CA PRO A 9 29.20 21.21 -0.81
C PRO A 9 29.79 21.57 -2.20
N PRO A 10 29.01 21.72 -3.28
CA PRO A 10 27.67 21.22 -3.62
C PRO A 10 27.66 20.54 -5.01
N ALA A 11 26.52 20.00 -5.46
CA ALA A 11 26.24 19.83 -6.88
C ALA A 11 24.76 20.02 -7.16
N ASP A 12 24.40 21.26 -7.49
CA ASP A 12 23.14 21.61 -8.15
C ASP A 12 23.00 20.81 -9.46
N SER A 13 21.85 20.17 -9.64
CA SER A 13 21.47 19.55 -10.90
C SER A 13 20.35 20.35 -11.57
N PRO A 14 20.41 20.53 -12.90
CA PRO A 14 19.71 21.59 -13.61
C PRO A 14 18.21 21.33 -13.80
N GLU A 15 17.46 22.42 -13.70
CA GLU A 15 16.07 22.58 -14.10
C GLU A 15 15.87 22.10 -15.55
N ARG A 16 15.11 21.01 -15.74
CA ARG A 16 14.62 20.63 -17.06
C ARG A 16 13.33 21.37 -17.35
N GLY A 17 13.47 22.38 -18.21
CA GLY A 17 12.37 23.06 -18.85
C GLY A 17 11.46 22.13 -19.66
N GLY A 18 10.18 22.48 -19.66
CA GLY A 18 9.13 21.83 -20.43
C GLY A 18 7.95 22.78 -20.64
N SER A 19 8.22 23.95 -21.19
CA SER A 19 7.20 24.91 -21.65
C SER A 19 6.54 24.38 -22.92
N TRP A 20 5.46 23.62 -22.77
CA TRP A 20 4.61 23.22 -23.90
C TRP A 20 3.58 24.32 -24.21
N SER A 21 4.00 25.20 -25.12
CA SER A 21 3.24 25.88 -26.17
C SER A 21 1.71 25.91 -26.03
N ARG A 22 1.18 26.99 -25.45
CA ARG A 22 -0.21 27.44 -25.69
C ARG A 22 -0.23 28.30 -26.97
N ALA A 23 -0.70 27.75 -28.08
CA ALA A 23 -1.21 28.55 -29.19
C ALA A 23 -2.03 27.69 -30.17
N VAL A 24 -3.33 27.55 -29.93
CA VAL A 24 -4.27 27.23 -31.02
C VAL A 24 -5.30 28.35 -31.06
N ARG A 25 -5.11 29.26 -32.02
CA ARG A 25 -6.06 30.33 -32.34
C ARG A 25 -7.15 29.77 -33.26
N ARG A 26 -8.36 30.23 -32.96
CA ARG A 26 -9.66 29.93 -33.57
C ARG A 26 -9.76 30.35 -35.04
N ALA A 27 -10.51 29.58 -35.83
CA ALA A 27 -11.44 29.98 -36.90
C ALA A 27 -11.65 28.75 -37.83
N GLY A 28 -12.85 28.30 -38.23
CA GLY A 28 -14.22 28.73 -37.99
C GLY A 28 -15.17 27.86 -38.84
N VAL A 29 -16.48 28.13 -38.70
CA VAL A 29 -17.54 27.96 -39.73
C VAL A 29 -17.88 26.49 -40.10
N LEU A 30 -18.91 25.88 -39.50
CA LEU A 30 -20.38 25.98 -39.77
C LEU A 30 -20.92 24.89 -40.73
N PHE A 31 -22.07 24.34 -40.32
CA PHE A 31 -23.08 23.57 -41.05
C PHE A 31 -22.76 22.13 -41.51
N GLY A 32 -23.55 21.19 -41.01
CA GLY A 32 -23.65 19.85 -41.60
C GLY A 32 -24.50 18.87 -40.80
N LEU A 33 -25.82 18.98 -40.97
CA LEU A 33 -26.81 17.89 -40.92
C LEU A 33 -26.95 17.04 -39.65
N ALA A 34 -28.13 17.20 -39.05
CA ALA A 34 -28.77 16.23 -38.17
C ALA A 34 -28.83 14.84 -38.82
N ALA A 35 -28.08 13.91 -38.24
CA ALA A 35 -28.40 12.49 -38.28
C ALA A 35 -28.52 12.05 -36.82
N VAL A 36 -29.75 12.05 -36.31
CA VAL A 36 -30.09 11.36 -35.05
C VAL A 36 -30.01 9.87 -35.34
N VAL A 37 -28.79 9.34 -35.40
CA VAL A 37 -28.55 7.93 -35.19
C VAL A 37 -28.44 7.79 -33.69
N THR A 38 -29.53 7.34 -33.06
CA THR A 38 -29.57 6.89 -31.68
C THR A 38 -28.70 5.64 -31.57
N ALA A 39 -27.38 5.80 -31.73
CA ALA A 39 -26.43 4.86 -31.20
C ALA A 39 -26.62 4.95 -29.70
N GLY A 40 -27.34 3.97 -29.15
CA GLY A 40 -27.45 3.78 -27.71
C GLY A 40 -26.05 3.71 -27.16
N LEU A 41 -25.56 4.85 -26.70
CA LEU A 41 -24.35 4.97 -25.93
C LEU A 41 -24.73 4.31 -24.61
N PHE A 42 -24.65 2.99 -24.58
CA PHE A 42 -24.52 2.27 -23.33
C PHE A 42 -23.22 2.79 -22.75
N VAL A 43 -23.33 3.83 -21.93
CA VAL A 43 -22.37 4.08 -20.88
C VAL A 43 -22.47 2.83 -20.03
N VAL A 44 -21.73 1.79 -20.42
CA VAL A 44 -21.26 0.80 -19.47
C VAL A 44 -20.45 1.61 -18.50
N GLY A 45 -21.14 2.14 -17.48
CA GLY A 45 -20.50 2.58 -16.26
C GLY A 45 -19.70 1.36 -15.89
N ALA A 46 -18.37 1.47 -15.98
CA ALA A 46 -17.50 0.49 -15.39
C ALA A 46 -17.95 0.47 -13.93
N SER A 47 -18.74 -0.54 -13.56
CA SER A 47 -18.97 -0.85 -12.16
C SER A 47 -17.57 -0.92 -11.57
N PRO A 48 -17.26 -0.16 -10.51
CA PRO A 48 -15.96 -0.29 -9.85
C PRO A 48 -15.74 -1.79 -9.71
N SER A 49 -14.64 -2.31 -10.29
CA SER A 49 -14.36 -3.73 -10.14
C SER A 49 -14.40 -3.96 -8.64
N PRO A 50 -15.22 -4.89 -8.13
CA PRO A 50 -15.19 -5.22 -6.72
C PRO A 50 -13.72 -5.42 -6.39
N ALA A 51 -13.21 -4.67 -5.40
CA ALA A 51 -11.84 -4.82 -4.93
C ALA A 51 -11.58 -6.32 -4.92
N GLY A 52 -10.69 -6.75 -5.81
CA GLY A 52 -10.48 -8.16 -6.00
C GLY A 52 -10.03 -8.62 -4.64
N CYS A 53 -10.87 -9.36 -3.93
CA CYS A 53 -10.51 -10.03 -2.70
C CYS A 53 -10.12 -11.46 -3.07
N PRO A 54 -9.00 -11.70 -3.78
CA PRO A 54 -8.64 -13.01 -4.31
C PRO A 54 -8.30 -14.04 -3.21
N SER A 55 -8.48 -13.70 -1.94
CA SER A 55 -8.09 -14.49 -0.77
C SER A 55 -9.08 -14.33 0.38
N TRP A 56 -10.38 -14.32 0.08
CA TRP A 56 -11.43 -14.36 1.10
C TRP A 56 -11.34 -15.67 1.88
N GLY A 57 -10.86 -15.60 3.12
CA GLY A 57 -10.78 -16.74 4.04
C GLY A 57 -9.43 -17.42 4.15
N ASP A 58 -8.46 -17.12 3.28
CA ASP A 58 -7.13 -17.73 3.36
C ASP A 58 -6.20 -16.88 4.24
N PRO A 59 -5.54 -17.47 5.25
CA PRO A 59 -4.54 -16.76 6.02
C PRO A 59 -3.35 -16.39 5.12
N TYR A 60 -2.81 -15.20 5.32
CA TYR A 60 -1.59 -14.77 4.64
C TYR A 60 -0.39 -15.07 5.54
N THR A 61 0.49 -15.95 5.07
CA THR A 61 1.67 -16.38 5.81
C THR A 61 2.94 -15.78 5.21
N ALA A 62 3.74 -15.14 6.05
CA ALA A 62 5.03 -14.57 5.66
C ALA A 62 6.19 -15.46 6.09
N TRP A 63 7.17 -15.59 5.19
CA TRP A 63 8.26 -16.56 5.31
C TRP A 63 9.61 -15.86 5.34
N THR A 64 10.53 -16.37 6.16
CA THR A 64 11.94 -15.96 6.15
C THR A 64 12.62 -16.49 4.87
N PRO A 65 13.79 -15.97 4.49
CA PRO A 65 14.59 -16.54 3.41
C PRO A 65 15.01 -18.01 3.62
N THR A 66 15.00 -18.47 4.88
CA THR A 66 15.30 -19.86 5.26
C THR A 66 14.09 -20.79 5.17
N GLY A 67 12.90 -20.27 4.81
CA GLY A 67 11.67 -21.05 4.71
C GLY A 67 10.98 -21.30 6.04
N GLN A 68 11.29 -20.52 7.08
CA GLN A 68 10.54 -20.54 8.33
C GLN A 68 9.39 -19.55 8.25
N ILE A 69 8.24 -19.91 8.80
CA ILE A 69 7.14 -18.95 8.96
C ILE A 69 7.56 -18.00 10.06
N TYR A 70 7.48 -16.68 9.79
CA TYR A 70 7.69 -15.69 10.84
C TYR A 70 6.40 -15.02 11.29
N GLY A 71 5.38 -14.96 10.44
CA GLY A 71 4.10 -14.43 10.86
C GLY A 71 2.95 -14.87 9.99
N THR A 72 1.79 -14.94 10.62
CA THR A 72 0.54 -15.32 9.95
C THR A 72 -0.50 -14.23 10.21
N GLU A 73 -1.07 -13.68 9.15
CA GLU A 73 -2.28 -12.85 9.20
C GLU A 73 -3.47 -13.79 9.00
N TRP A 74 -4.21 -14.05 10.09
CA TRP A 74 -5.37 -14.92 10.06
C TRP A 74 -6.54 -14.31 9.30
N ALA A 75 -7.30 -15.21 8.69
CA ALA A 75 -8.42 -14.94 7.81
C ALA A 75 -9.25 -13.74 8.25
N ARG A 76 -9.37 -12.83 7.29
CA ARG A 76 -10.16 -11.61 7.31
C ARG A 76 -11.55 -11.89 7.88
N TYR A 77 -11.98 -11.08 8.86
CA TYR A 77 -13.36 -11.16 9.36
C TYR A 77 -14.34 -11.05 8.19
N PRO A 78 -15.54 -11.67 8.23
CA PRO A 78 -16.50 -11.59 7.13
C PRO A 78 -16.89 -10.16 6.70
N SER A 79 -16.70 -9.16 7.57
CA SER A 79 -16.88 -7.74 7.21
C SER A 79 -15.77 -7.20 6.31
N THR A 80 -14.58 -7.76 6.39
CA THR A 80 -13.47 -7.38 5.52
C THR A 80 -13.77 -7.91 4.11
N CYS A 81 -13.98 -7.00 3.16
CA CYS A 81 -14.52 -7.23 1.80
C CYS A 81 -16.06 -7.22 1.66
N ASP A 82 -16.81 -6.60 2.58
CA ASP A 82 -18.23 -6.29 2.35
C ASP A 82 -18.44 -4.94 1.61
N GLY A 83 -17.34 -4.24 1.29
CA GLY A 83 -17.34 -2.95 0.60
C GLY A 83 -17.48 -1.74 1.53
N ASP A 84 -17.40 -1.93 2.86
CA ASP A 84 -17.44 -0.83 3.85
C ASP A 84 -16.08 -0.12 4.06
N GLY A 85 -15.02 -0.62 3.42
CA GLY A 85 -13.66 -0.10 3.57
C GLY A 85 -13.01 -0.48 4.90
N ILE A 86 -13.55 -1.40 5.68
CA ILE A 86 -13.01 -1.82 6.97
C ILE A 86 -12.27 -3.14 6.82
N TYR A 87 -10.98 -3.12 7.13
CA TYR A 87 -10.15 -4.31 7.17
C TYR A 87 -9.84 -4.70 8.60
N LYS A 88 -10.18 -5.95 8.93
CA LYS A 88 -9.89 -6.56 10.23
C LYS A 88 -9.10 -7.83 10.00
N GLY A 89 -8.07 -8.01 10.83
CA GLY A 89 -7.22 -9.18 10.80
C GLY A 89 -6.60 -9.44 12.17
N LYS A 90 -5.85 -10.54 12.26
CA LYS A 90 -5.05 -10.90 13.43
C LYS A 90 -3.68 -11.35 12.96
N VAL A 91 -2.64 -10.69 13.44
CA VAL A 91 -1.24 -11.09 13.18
C VAL A 91 -0.75 -11.94 14.34
N VAL A 92 -0.04 -13.02 14.05
CA VAL A 92 0.62 -13.88 15.04
C VAL A 92 2.11 -13.89 14.75
N ASP A 93 2.93 -13.75 15.78
CA ASP A 93 4.36 -14.04 15.72
C ASP A 93 4.62 -15.53 15.92
N GLU A 94 5.17 -16.17 14.90
CA GLU A 94 5.44 -17.61 14.89
C GLU A 94 6.89 -17.91 15.31
N LEU A 95 7.71 -16.87 15.56
CA LEU A 95 9.08 -16.99 16.04
C LEU A 95 9.16 -16.70 17.54
N THR A 96 9.74 -17.63 18.29
CA THR A 96 10.05 -17.44 19.72
C THR A 96 11.47 -16.93 19.93
N ASP A 97 11.93 -15.99 19.09
CA ASP A 97 13.32 -15.51 19.09
C ASP A 97 13.47 -14.08 19.68
N GLY A 98 12.37 -13.51 20.20
CA GLY A 98 12.35 -12.15 20.74
C GLY A 98 12.29 -11.06 19.66
N SER A 99 12.06 -11.42 18.40
CA SER A 99 11.52 -10.49 17.42
C SER A 99 10.02 -10.26 17.65
N CYS A 100 9.43 -9.39 16.83
CA CYS A 100 8.00 -9.15 16.77
C CYS A 100 7.59 -9.01 15.32
N VAL A 101 6.39 -9.47 14.98
CA VAL A 101 5.76 -9.25 13.69
C VAL A 101 4.94 -7.98 13.72
N TYR A 102 5.07 -7.15 12.70
CA TYR A 102 4.33 -5.91 12.51
C TYR A 102 3.48 -6.00 11.27
N ILE A 103 2.21 -5.61 11.38
CA ILE A 103 1.37 -5.29 10.23
C ILE A 103 1.38 -3.79 10.05
N GLN A 104 1.80 -3.38 8.87
CA GLN A 104 1.81 -1.98 8.46
C GLN A 104 0.90 -1.77 7.28
N TYR A 105 0.30 -0.60 7.27
CA TYR A 105 -0.62 -0.14 6.25
C TYR A 105 -0.21 1.23 5.75
N ARG A 106 -0.42 1.46 4.47
CA ARG A 106 -0.50 2.81 3.92
C ARG A 106 -1.64 2.86 2.91
N GLU A 107 -2.26 4.02 2.85
CA GLU A 107 -3.31 4.31 1.89
C GLU A 107 -2.66 4.41 0.50
N SER A 108 -2.04 5.54 0.18
CA SER A 108 -1.37 5.68 -1.12
C SER A 108 0.09 5.22 -1.08
N SER A 109 0.64 4.90 -2.26
CA SER A 109 2.06 4.58 -2.44
C SER A 109 3.03 5.70 -1.98
N GLY A 110 2.53 6.94 -1.95
CA GLY A 110 3.25 8.11 -1.44
C GLY A 110 3.15 8.31 0.07
N ASP A 111 2.28 7.58 0.77
CA ASP A 111 2.06 7.75 2.19
C ASP A 111 3.08 7.00 3.04
N SER A 112 3.26 7.51 4.26
CA SER A 112 4.08 6.85 5.27
C SER A 112 3.38 5.59 5.78
N TRP A 113 4.15 4.52 5.93
CA TRP A 113 3.70 3.29 6.58
C TRP A 113 3.28 3.54 8.03
N ARG A 114 2.10 3.05 8.39
CA ARG A 114 1.55 3.12 9.75
C ARG A 114 1.36 1.71 10.29
N THR A 115 1.95 1.43 11.45
CA THR A 115 1.73 0.18 12.17
C THR A 115 0.29 0.09 12.66
N GLN A 116 -0.42 -0.96 12.26
CA GLN A 116 -1.80 -1.23 12.68
C GLN A 116 -1.84 -2.19 13.87
N ALA A 117 -0.96 -3.19 13.86
CA ALA A 117 -0.71 -4.07 15.00
C ALA A 117 0.73 -4.53 14.97
N TYR A 118 1.17 -5.02 16.13
CA TYR A 118 2.34 -5.85 16.23
C TYR A 118 2.09 -6.93 17.27
N ASP A 119 2.78 -8.05 17.13
CA ASP A 119 2.75 -9.15 18.07
C ASP A 119 4.18 -9.64 18.30
N CYS A 120 4.50 -9.94 19.54
CA CYS A 120 5.81 -10.46 19.97
C CYS A 120 5.62 -11.80 20.71
N SER A 121 4.49 -12.45 20.47
CA SER A 121 4.00 -13.61 21.21
C SER A 121 3.30 -14.57 20.27
N GLU A 122 3.03 -15.80 20.71
CA GLU A 122 2.22 -16.74 19.91
C GLU A 122 0.71 -16.49 20.04
N SER A 123 0.30 -15.52 20.87
CA SER A 123 -1.12 -15.29 21.17
C SER A 123 -1.86 -14.52 20.07
N GLY A 124 -1.14 -13.74 19.28
CA GLY A 124 -1.66 -12.92 18.21
C GLY A 124 -2.29 -11.61 18.65
N SER A 125 -2.07 -10.58 17.84
CA SER A 125 -2.65 -9.24 17.99
C SER A 125 -3.67 -8.96 16.89
N SER A 126 -4.88 -8.56 17.29
CA SER A 126 -5.92 -8.12 16.36
C SER A 126 -5.72 -6.66 15.95
N TYR A 127 -6.13 -6.31 14.74
CA TYR A 127 -6.18 -4.92 14.26
C TYR A 127 -7.43 -4.65 13.44
N THR A 128 -7.69 -3.36 13.26
CA THR A 128 -8.69 -2.84 12.33
C THR A 128 -8.14 -1.57 11.68
N TYR A 129 -8.22 -1.47 10.36
CA TYR A 129 -7.92 -0.25 9.62
C TYR A 129 -9.01 0.06 8.61
N TRP A 130 -9.07 1.33 8.20
CA TRP A 130 -10.05 1.84 7.25
C TRP A 130 -9.32 2.22 5.96
N ASP A 131 -9.70 1.57 4.86
CA ASP A 131 -9.36 1.95 3.50
C ASP A 131 -10.44 2.89 2.98
N GLN A 132 -10.03 4.11 2.64
CA GLN A 132 -10.95 5.16 2.21
C GLN A 132 -11.00 5.29 0.69
N ASN A 133 -9.95 4.85 0.00
CA ASN A 133 -9.72 5.18 -1.40
C ASN A 133 -9.60 3.96 -2.32
N GLY A 134 -9.58 2.74 -1.79
CA GLY A 134 -9.39 1.51 -2.56
C GLY A 134 -7.94 1.32 -3.06
N ASP A 135 -7.14 2.38 -3.04
CA ASP A 135 -5.71 2.35 -3.18
C ASP A 135 -5.12 2.04 -1.82
N HIS A 136 -4.69 0.80 -1.61
CA HIS A 136 -4.13 0.42 -0.33
C HIS A 136 -3.07 -0.66 -0.42
N GLN A 137 -2.15 -0.61 0.53
CA GLN A 137 -1.00 -1.49 0.58
C GLN A 137 -0.74 -1.90 2.02
N SER A 138 -0.65 -3.20 2.25
CA SER A 138 -0.22 -3.75 3.53
C SER A 138 1.08 -4.52 3.38
N GLN A 139 1.84 -4.56 4.47
CA GLN A 139 3.03 -5.39 4.56
C GLN A 139 3.16 -5.98 5.95
N MET A 140 3.71 -7.19 5.99
CA MET A 140 4.13 -7.83 7.22
C MET A 140 5.65 -7.67 7.35
N ARG A 141 6.12 -7.29 8.53
CA ARG A 141 7.56 -7.11 8.81
C ARG A 141 7.97 -7.81 10.09
N LEU A 142 9.15 -8.40 10.07
CA LEU A 142 9.81 -8.86 11.29
C LEU A 142 10.74 -7.76 11.79
N GLY A 143 10.59 -7.40 13.07
CA GLY A 143 11.41 -6.38 13.70
C GLY A 143 11.85 -6.78 15.10
N ARG A 144 13.09 -6.47 15.46
CA ARG A 144 13.64 -6.69 16.81
C ARG A 144 14.05 -5.36 17.44
N LYS A 145 13.79 -5.20 18.73
CA LYS A 145 14.24 -4.02 19.47
C LYS A 145 15.68 -4.21 19.95
N VAL A 146 16.60 -3.40 19.45
CA VAL A 146 18.02 -3.41 19.82
C VAL A 146 18.43 -2.01 20.30
N GLY A 147 18.85 -1.90 21.56
CA GLY A 147 19.34 -0.63 22.12
C GLY A 147 18.32 0.52 22.13
N GLY A 148 17.03 0.22 22.14
CA GLY A 148 15.95 1.21 22.11
C GLY A 148 15.38 1.52 20.72
N SER A 149 16.03 1.05 19.66
CA SER A 149 15.58 1.21 18.26
C SER A 149 15.08 -0.11 17.67
N TYR A 150 14.16 -0.03 16.70
CA TYR A 150 13.73 -1.20 15.95
C TYR A 150 14.68 -1.46 14.77
N GLN A 151 15.21 -2.67 14.70
CA GLN A 151 15.94 -3.21 13.56
C GLN A 151 14.96 -4.07 12.76
N TRP A 152 14.81 -3.77 11.47
CA TRP A 152 13.92 -4.51 10.57
C TRP A 152 14.73 -5.56 9.83
N GLU A 153 14.31 -6.82 9.94
CA GLU A 153 15.06 -7.95 9.36
C GLU A 153 14.44 -8.41 8.04
N TYR A 154 13.12 -8.61 8.03
CA TYR A 154 12.39 -9.11 6.86
C TYR A 154 11.12 -8.32 6.62
N TRP A 155 10.70 -8.26 5.35
CA TRP A 155 9.40 -7.74 4.98
C TRP A 155 8.87 -8.51 3.77
N VAL A 156 7.58 -8.80 3.78
CA VAL A 156 6.88 -9.31 2.59
C VAL A 156 5.75 -8.35 2.26
N TRP A 157 5.77 -7.92 1.01
CA TRP A 157 4.74 -7.07 0.44
C TRP A 157 3.49 -7.87 0.14
N ASN A 158 2.36 -7.37 0.60
CA ASN A 158 1.06 -7.87 0.20
C ASN A 158 0.40 -6.80 -0.69
N SER A 159 0.75 -6.84 -1.99
CA SER A 159 0.12 -6.00 -3.01
C SER A 159 -1.13 -6.71 -3.52
N GLY A 160 -2.30 -6.34 -3.02
CA GLY A 160 -3.56 -6.87 -3.54
C GLY A 160 -4.55 -7.18 -2.44
N TYR A 161 -5.51 -6.28 -2.32
CA TYR A 161 -6.71 -6.43 -1.53
C TYR A 161 -7.85 -5.74 -2.29
#